data_AF-A0A0W0F7A3-F1
#
_entry.id   AF-A0A0W0F7A3-F1
#
_cell.length_a   1.000
_cell.length_b   1.000
_cell.length_c   1.000
_cell.angle_alpha   90.00
_cell.angle_beta   90.00
_cell.angle_gamma   90.00
#
_symmetry.space_group_name_H-M   'P 1'
#
loop_
_entity.id
_entity.type
_entity.pdbx_description
1 polymer ?
#
loop_
_entity_poly.entity_id
_entity_poly.type
_entity_poly.pdbx_seq_one_letter_code
_entity_poly.pdbx_strand_id
1 'polypeptide(L)'
;MNIEINVFNALQDLSTLTEMVAITFYTNTVSAPYMRAVCAEGANGLALGPLYKKVCTFVQGLIDDPNLLLGLYIFHTASMLDSLEWVYPDTMDAARELLPQLPHIHRILVAFLKGVLGTWKQFSEEYAESGAIDLASSKDLEQAWMPATNDNNKGKLESYRVDARAHPNQSLHQHNAKALVMHNDTKAFIELVYWEEDFMNGCQAAQEMDASGLERKRKEDVVQGQKRAVDLNCKKAAEKKRQKNAKDEHILEIGSRLCRSLQEVEALC
;
A
#
# COMPACT_ATOMS: atom_id res chain seq x y z
N MET A 1 32.58 6.88 9.46
CA MET A 1 31.60 6.70 8.37
C MET A 1 30.73 7.96 8.33
N ASN A 2 30.88 8.79 7.31
CA ASN A 2 30.10 10.03 7.19
C ASN A 2 28.91 9.75 6.27
N ILE A 3 27.70 9.71 6.85
CA ILE A 3 26.48 9.37 6.13
C ILE A 3 26.19 10.40 5.03
N GLU A 4 26.47 11.68 5.28
CA GLU A 4 26.20 12.75 4.31
C GLU A 4 27.06 12.59 3.05
N ILE A 5 28.35 12.30 3.22
CA ILE A 5 29.27 12.03 2.10
C ILE A 5 28.85 10.77 1.34
N ASN A 6 28.42 9.72 2.05
CA ASN A 6 27.95 8.50 1.40
C ASN A 6 26.68 8.73 0.57
N VAL A 7 25.72 9.50 1.09
CA VAL A 7 24.49 9.85 0.36
C VAL A 7 24.83 10.73 -0.84
N PHE A 8 25.69 11.74 -0.66
CA PHE A 8 26.13 12.59 -1.76
C PHE A 8 26.81 11.79 -2.89
N ASN A 9 27.74 10.90 -2.54
CA ASN A 9 28.41 10.03 -3.50
C ASN A 9 27.43 9.09 -4.20
N ALA A 10 26.45 8.53 -3.46
CA ALA A 10 25.44 7.65 -4.04
C ALA A 10 24.57 8.39 -5.07
N LEU A 11 24.23 9.67 -4.85
CA LEU A 11 23.45 10.49 -5.80
C LEU A 11 24.22 10.84 -7.08
N GLN A 12 25.54 10.68 -7.09
CA GLN A 12 26.39 10.87 -8.27
C GLN A 12 26.79 9.54 -8.93
N ASP A 13 26.46 8.40 -8.32
CA ASP A 13 26.79 7.08 -8.85
C ASP A 13 25.88 6.73 -10.04
N LEU A 14 26.47 6.25 -11.12
CA LEU A 14 25.75 5.91 -12.35
C LEU A 14 24.72 4.79 -12.15
N SER A 15 24.97 3.85 -11.25
CA SER A 15 24.03 2.76 -10.97
C SER A 15 22.79 3.31 -10.27
N THR A 16 22.99 4.14 -9.24
CA THR A 16 21.90 4.85 -8.54
C THR A 16 21.11 5.74 -9.50
N LEU A 17 21.79 6.52 -10.34
CA LEU A 17 21.13 7.38 -11.33
C LEU A 17 20.32 6.55 -12.33
N THR A 18 20.82 5.39 -12.75
CA THR A 18 20.08 4.47 -13.63
C THR A 18 18.78 4.00 -12.98
N GLU A 19 18.81 3.60 -11.71
CA GLU A 19 17.62 3.18 -10.97
C GLU A 19 16.65 4.36 -10.76
N MET A 20 17.16 5.54 -10.40
CA MET A 20 16.35 6.74 -10.21
C MET A 20 15.63 7.16 -11.50
N VAL A 21 16.29 7.08 -12.66
CA VAL A 21 15.66 7.35 -13.96
C VAL A 21 14.56 6.34 -14.27
N ALA A 22 14.80 5.05 -14.04
CA ALA A 22 13.76 4.02 -14.24
C ALA A 22 12.54 4.24 -13.32
N ILE A 23 12.77 4.57 -12.05
CA ILE A 23 11.71 4.90 -11.08
C ILE A 23 10.96 6.16 -11.52
N THR A 24 11.67 7.18 -11.99
CA THR A 24 11.08 8.44 -12.46
C THR A 24 10.13 8.21 -13.63
N PHE A 25 10.55 7.42 -14.62
CA PHE A 25 9.69 7.06 -15.74
C PHE A 25 8.46 6.31 -15.26
N TYR A 26 8.63 5.25 -14.46
CA TYR A 26 7.49 4.50 -13.94
C TYR A 26 6.52 5.36 -13.12
N THR A 27 7.06 6.26 -12.30
CA THR A 27 6.27 7.15 -11.45
C THR A 27 5.38 8.06 -12.28
N ASN A 28 5.95 8.71 -13.30
CA ASN A 28 5.19 9.60 -14.16
C ASN A 28 4.21 8.86 -15.07
N THR A 29 4.60 7.71 -15.60
CA THR A 29 3.88 7.03 -16.70
C THR A 29 2.79 6.07 -16.21
N VAL A 30 2.96 5.49 -15.02
CA VAL A 30 2.04 4.50 -14.46
C VAL A 30 1.55 4.91 -13.08
N SER A 31 2.47 5.14 -12.13
CA SER A 31 2.12 5.29 -10.72
C SER A 31 1.22 6.51 -10.48
N ALA A 32 1.60 7.68 -11.00
CA ALA A 32 0.85 8.90 -10.79
C ALA A 32 -0.51 8.90 -11.52
N PRO A 33 -0.62 8.47 -12.81
CA PRO A 33 -1.90 8.23 -13.47
C PRO A 33 -2.79 7.22 -12.72
N TYR A 34 -2.22 6.14 -12.21
CA TYR A 34 -2.94 5.17 -11.39
C TYR A 34 -3.47 5.82 -10.12
N MET A 35 -2.63 6.54 -9.37
CA MET A 35 -3.02 7.26 -8.15
C MET A 35 -4.13 8.27 -8.41
N ARG A 36 -4.06 9.01 -9.52
CA ARG A 36 -5.12 9.92 -9.96
C ARG A 36 -6.45 9.19 -10.16
N ALA A 37 -6.43 8.01 -10.78
CA ALA A 37 -7.64 7.23 -11.03
C ALA A 37 -8.25 6.66 -9.74
N VAL A 38 -7.44 6.14 -8.81
CA VAL A 38 -7.95 5.56 -7.55
C VAL A 38 -8.34 6.62 -6.51
N CYS A 39 -7.71 7.80 -6.54
CA CYS A 39 -8.06 8.94 -5.69
C CYS A 39 -9.20 9.79 -6.28
N ALA A 40 -9.73 9.44 -7.45
CA ALA A 40 -10.85 10.14 -8.04
C ALA A 40 -12.08 10.08 -7.12
N GLU A 41 -12.85 11.16 -7.06
CA GLU A 41 -14.06 11.21 -6.25
C GLU A 41 -15.05 10.11 -6.69
N GLY A 42 -15.59 9.38 -5.72
CA GLY A 42 -16.54 8.29 -5.97
C GLY A 42 -15.91 6.98 -6.47
N ALA A 43 -14.58 6.88 -6.59
CA ALA A 43 -13.91 5.65 -6.99
C ALA A 43 -14.22 4.50 -6.01
N ASN A 44 -14.89 3.47 -6.51
CA ASN A 44 -15.19 2.25 -5.76
C ASN A 44 -14.03 1.27 -5.90
N GLY A 45 -13.43 0.86 -4.78
CA GLY A 45 -12.32 -0.08 -4.74
C GLY A 45 -12.64 -1.41 -5.44
N LEU A 46 -13.88 -1.90 -5.30
CA LEU A 46 -14.30 -3.16 -5.93
C LEU A 46 -14.48 -3.04 -7.46
N ALA A 47 -14.57 -1.82 -7.99
CA ALA A 47 -14.74 -1.58 -9.42
C ALA A 47 -13.42 -1.30 -10.15
N LEU A 48 -12.27 -1.51 -9.50
CA LEU A 48 -10.94 -1.21 -10.07
C LEU A 48 -10.41 -2.29 -11.04
N GLY A 49 -11.10 -3.42 -11.19
CA GLY A 49 -10.69 -4.53 -12.09
C GLY A 49 -10.26 -4.08 -13.50
N PRO A 50 -11.08 -3.29 -14.23
CA PRO A 50 -10.69 -2.76 -15.54
C PRO A 50 -9.42 -1.89 -15.52
N LEU A 51 -9.22 -1.10 -14.46
CA LEU A 51 -8.02 -0.28 -14.29
C LEU A 51 -6.78 -1.17 -14.13
N TYR A 52 -6.85 -2.24 -13.34
CA TYR A 52 -5.73 -3.17 -13.17
C TYR A 52 -5.38 -3.92 -14.46
N LYS A 53 -6.39 -4.35 -15.23
CA LYS A 53 -6.18 -4.92 -16.57
C LYS A 53 -5.46 -3.91 -17.47
N LYS A 54 -5.93 -2.66 -17.50
CA LYS A 54 -5.31 -1.57 -18.26
C LYS A 54 -3.85 -1.33 -17.85
N VAL A 55 -3.55 -1.29 -16.54
CA VAL A 55 -2.18 -1.14 -16.02
C VAL A 55 -1.30 -2.30 -16.48
N CYS A 56 -1.76 -3.54 -16.35
CA CYS A 56 -0.98 -4.71 -16.76
C CYS A 56 -0.68 -4.71 -18.26
N THR A 57 -1.68 -4.42 -19.10
CA THR A 57 -1.50 -4.31 -20.56
C THR A 57 -0.54 -3.17 -20.92
N PHE A 58 -0.68 -2.02 -20.27
CA PHE A 58 0.17 -0.86 -20.53
C PHE A 58 1.63 -1.13 -20.14
N VAL A 59 1.88 -1.68 -18.93
CA VAL A 59 3.23 -2.05 -18.49
C VAL A 59 3.84 -3.11 -19.41
N GLN A 60 3.04 -4.08 -19.90
CA GLN A 60 3.51 -5.03 -20.90
C GLN A 60 3.94 -4.33 -22.20
N GLY A 61 3.17 -3.35 -22.68
CA GLY A 61 3.54 -2.53 -23.84
C GLY A 61 4.87 -1.79 -23.66
N LEU A 62 5.13 -1.25 -22.47
CA LEU A 62 6.42 -0.61 -22.14
C LEU A 62 7.59 -1.60 -22.08
N ILE A 63 7.34 -2.85 -21.71
CA ILE A 63 8.34 -3.92 -21.73
C ILE A 63 8.67 -4.32 -23.17
N ASP A 64 7.64 -4.40 -24.02
CA ASP A 64 7.74 -4.84 -25.41
C ASP A 64 8.40 -3.76 -26.29
N ASP A 65 8.12 -2.48 -26.02
CA ASP A 65 8.81 -1.34 -26.65
C ASP A 65 9.31 -0.31 -25.61
N PRO A 66 10.49 -0.52 -25.03
CA PRO A 66 11.09 0.42 -24.08
C PRO A 66 11.44 1.78 -24.69
N ASN A 67 11.48 1.90 -26.03
CA ASN A 67 11.76 3.18 -26.69
C ASN A 67 10.62 4.18 -26.51
N LEU A 68 9.44 3.72 -26.09
CA LEU A 68 8.37 4.59 -25.62
C LEU A 68 8.82 5.47 -24.43
N LEU A 69 9.86 5.09 -23.70
CA LEU A 69 10.43 5.85 -22.58
C LEU A 69 11.90 6.26 -22.79
N LEU A 70 12.61 5.59 -23.70
CA LEU A 70 14.04 5.82 -23.94
C LEU A 70 14.32 6.50 -25.29
N GLY A 71 13.29 6.69 -26.12
CA GLY A 71 13.40 7.32 -27.43
C GLY A 71 13.79 8.79 -27.34
N LEU A 72 14.33 9.33 -28.44
CA LEU A 72 14.72 10.74 -28.57
C LEU A 72 13.52 11.69 -28.43
N TYR A 73 12.32 11.22 -28.82
CA TYR A 73 11.07 11.95 -28.70
C TYR A 73 10.07 11.09 -27.94
N ILE A 74 9.76 11.49 -26.71
CA ILE A 74 8.81 10.81 -25.82
C ILE A 74 7.55 11.64 -25.78
N PHE A 75 6.43 11.06 -26.26
CA PHE A 75 5.14 11.74 -26.27
C PHE A 75 4.26 11.17 -25.15
N HIS A 76 3.70 12.07 -24.33
CA HIS A 76 2.84 11.68 -23.21
C HIS A 76 1.63 10.84 -23.66
N THR A 77 1.12 11.05 -24.88
CA THR A 77 -0.02 10.30 -25.43
C THR A 77 0.24 8.80 -25.55
N ALA A 78 1.45 8.40 -25.95
CA ALA A 78 1.84 7.00 -26.12
C ALA A 78 2.50 6.40 -24.86
N SER A 79 3.03 7.25 -24.00
CA SER A 79 3.90 6.86 -22.89
C SER A 79 3.24 7.01 -21.51
N MET A 80 1.98 7.46 -21.44
CA MET A 80 1.21 7.58 -20.18
C MET A 80 0.03 6.63 -20.16
N LEU A 81 -0.23 6.04 -19.00
CA LEU A 81 -1.38 5.16 -18.77
C LEU A 81 -2.73 5.85 -19.07
N ASP A 82 -2.86 7.14 -18.78
CA ASP A 82 -4.06 7.94 -19.04
C ASP A 82 -3.93 8.87 -20.25
N SER A 83 -2.79 8.83 -20.95
CA SER A 83 -2.47 9.71 -22.09
C SER A 83 -2.54 11.22 -21.77
N LEU A 84 -2.47 11.62 -20.50
CA LEU A 84 -2.47 13.02 -20.06
C LEU A 84 -1.04 13.57 -19.97
N GLU A 85 -0.90 14.88 -19.69
CA GLU A 85 0.41 15.52 -19.52
C GLU A 85 1.17 15.01 -18.29
N TRP A 86 2.51 15.13 -18.33
CA TRP A 86 3.42 14.72 -17.26
C TRP A 86 3.03 15.36 -15.93
N VAL A 87 2.93 14.54 -14.89
CA VAL A 87 2.67 15.03 -13.53
C VAL A 87 3.87 15.83 -13.01
N TYR A 88 5.07 15.37 -13.34
CA TYR A 88 6.33 16.01 -12.93
C TYR A 88 7.23 16.23 -14.16
N PRO A 89 6.94 17.25 -15.00
CA PRO A 89 7.67 17.49 -16.24
C PRO A 89 9.18 17.71 -16.00
N ASP A 90 9.54 18.47 -14.97
CA ASP A 90 10.95 18.74 -14.62
C ASP A 90 11.75 17.44 -14.36
N THR A 91 11.12 16.44 -13.74
CA THR A 91 11.76 15.14 -13.48
C THR A 91 11.94 14.34 -14.75
N MET A 92 11.01 14.44 -15.69
CA MET A 92 11.09 13.78 -17.00
C MET A 92 12.18 14.40 -17.86
N ASP A 93 12.33 15.72 -17.81
CA ASP A 93 13.39 16.43 -18.53
C ASP A 93 14.76 16.12 -17.95
N ALA A 94 14.92 16.16 -16.63
CA ALA A 94 16.16 15.76 -15.95
C ALA A 94 16.53 14.28 -16.25
N ALA A 95 15.55 13.38 -16.23
CA ALA A 95 15.76 11.98 -16.60
C ALA A 95 16.25 11.85 -18.06
N ARG A 96 15.69 12.64 -18.98
CA ARG A 96 16.08 12.65 -20.40
C ARG A 96 17.51 13.15 -20.60
N GLU A 97 17.91 14.20 -19.88
CA GLU A 97 19.28 14.72 -19.92
C GLU A 97 20.32 13.70 -19.46
N LEU A 98 19.94 12.82 -18.52
CA LEU A 98 20.80 11.76 -18.01
C LEU A 98 20.90 10.56 -18.96
N LEU A 99 19.88 10.26 -19.77
CA LEU A 99 19.82 9.07 -20.63
C LEU A 99 21.11 8.78 -21.41
N PRO A 100 21.77 9.75 -22.08
CA PRO A 100 22.98 9.48 -22.86
C PRO A 100 24.16 8.96 -22.02
N GLN A 101 24.14 9.18 -20.71
CA GLN A 101 25.21 8.81 -19.77
C GLN A 101 24.96 7.44 -19.11
N LEU A 102 23.81 6.81 -19.35
CA LEU A 102 23.37 5.60 -18.63
C LEU A 102 23.45 4.36 -19.54
N PRO A 103 24.60 3.67 -19.62
CA PRO A 103 24.83 2.60 -20.59
C PRO A 103 23.94 1.36 -20.39
N HIS A 104 23.34 1.20 -19.21
CA HIS A 104 22.55 0.03 -18.84
C HIS A 104 21.05 0.33 -18.65
N ILE A 105 20.61 1.57 -18.93
CA ILE A 105 19.24 2.00 -18.65
C ILE A 105 18.19 1.11 -19.31
N HIS A 106 18.41 0.68 -20.55
CA HIS A 106 17.49 -0.20 -21.25
C HIS A 106 17.26 -1.52 -20.50
N ARG A 107 18.36 -2.19 -20.08
CA ARG A 107 18.28 -3.47 -19.39
C ARG A 107 17.64 -3.31 -18.00
N ILE A 108 18.02 -2.27 -17.28
CA ILE A 108 17.50 -2.00 -15.92
C ILE A 108 16.01 -1.65 -15.98
N LEU A 109 15.59 -0.78 -16.90
CA LEU A 109 14.19 -0.40 -17.06
C LEU A 109 13.32 -1.62 -17.38
N VAL A 110 13.72 -2.46 -18.33
CA VAL A 110 12.96 -3.68 -18.68
C VAL A 110 12.89 -4.66 -17.50
N ALA A 111 13.99 -4.86 -16.77
CA ALA A 111 14.00 -5.73 -15.60
C ALA A 111 13.09 -5.20 -14.48
N PHE A 112 13.15 -3.90 -14.23
CA PHE A 112 12.28 -3.20 -13.29
C PHE A 112 10.80 -3.36 -13.67
N LEU A 113 10.43 -3.07 -14.93
CA LEU A 113 9.05 -3.18 -15.41
C LEU A 113 8.52 -4.62 -15.34
N LYS A 114 9.35 -5.63 -15.59
CA LYS A 114 8.97 -7.04 -15.39
C LYS A 114 8.63 -7.35 -13.93
N GLY A 115 9.43 -6.83 -12.99
CA GLY A 115 9.16 -6.97 -11.55
C GLY A 115 7.86 -6.26 -11.13
N VAL A 116 7.65 -5.05 -11.67
CA VAL A 116 6.42 -4.28 -11.49
C VAL A 116 5.20 -5.03 -12.03
N LEU A 117 5.26 -5.57 -13.25
CA LEU A 117 4.17 -6.34 -13.85
C LEU A 117 3.82 -7.58 -13.02
N GLY A 118 4.83 -8.29 -12.52
CA GLY A 118 4.64 -9.42 -11.61
C GLY A 118 3.89 -9.01 -10.34
N THR A 119 4.27 -7.87 -9.76
CA THR A 119 3.61 -7.30 -8.57
C THR A 119 2.16 -6.92 -8.87
N TRP A 120 1.88 -6.26 -10.00
CA TRP A 120 0.52 -5.90 -10.38
C TRP A 120 -0.38 -7.12 -10.59
N LYS A 121 0.14 -8.19 -11.20
CA LYS A 121 -0.62 -9.45 -11.37
C LYS A 121 -0.99 -10.08 -10.03
N GLN A 122 -0.07 -10.08 -9.06
CA GLN A 122 -0.37 -10.56 -7.70
C GLN A 122 -1.36 -9.66 -6.98
N PHE A 123 -1.19 -8.34 -7.09
CA PHE A 123 -2.06 -7.36 -6.44
C PHE A 123 -3.50 -7.38 -6.99
N SER A 124 -3.66 -7.71 -8.27
CA SER A 124 -4.96 -7.74 -8.95
C SER A 124 -5.60 -9.13 -9.06
N GLU A 125 -5.04 -10.14 -8.38
CA GLU A 125 -5.54 -11.52 -8.44
C GLU A 125 -7.01 -11.64 -7.98
N GLU A 126 -7.42 -10.83 -7.01
CA GLU A 126 -8.82 -10.80 -6.54
C GLU A 126 -9.82 -10.28 -7.59
N TYR A 127 -9.35 -9.58 -8.62
CA TYR A 127 -10.13 -9.06 -9.76
C TYR A 127 -10.01 -9.96 -11.00
N ALA A 128 -9.48 -11.18 -10.85
CA ALA A 128 -9.38 -12.13 -11.95
C ALA A 128 -10.76 -12.43 -12.55
N GLU A 129 -10.77 -12.76 -13.84
CA GLU A 129 -11.98 -13.17 -14.55
C GLU A 129 -12.60 -14.39 -13.86
N SER A 130 -13.93 -14.38 -13.72
CA SER A 130 -14.68 -15.38 -12.94
C SER A 130 -14.40 -15.37 -11.43
N GLY A 131 -13.68 -14.37 -10.90
CA GLY A 131 -13.54 -14.12 -9.48
C GLY A 131 -14.83 -13.59 -8.85
N ALA A 132 -14.91 -13.60 -7.51
CA ALA A 132 -16.12 -13.14 -6.81
C ALA A 132 -16.47 -11.67 -7.11
N ILE A 133 -15.46 -10.82 -7.32
CA ILE A 133 -15.64 -9.40 -7.66
C ILE A 133 -16.11 -9.24 -9.11
N ASP A 134 -15.55 -10.01 -10.05
CA ASP A 134 -15.90 -9.98 -11.48
C ASP A 134 -17.33 -10.50 -11.73
N LEU A 135 -17.76 -11.50 -10.96
CA LEU A 135 -19.11 -12.07 -11.03
C LEU A 135 -20.18 -11.25 -10.29
N ALA A 136 -19.78 -10.28 -9.47
CA ALA A 136 -20.72 -9.46 -8.70
C ALA A 136 -21.52 -8.54 -9.64
N SER A 137 -22.82 -8.40 -9.37
CA SER A 137 -23.63 -7.45 -10.14
C SER A 137 -23.26 -6.02 -9.77
N SER A 138 -23.51 -5.06 -10.68
CA SER A 138 -23.29 -3.63 -10.38
C SER A 138 -24.02 -3.19 -9.12
N LYS A 139 -25.22 -3.75 -8.86
CA LYS A 139 -25.99 -3.49 -7.65
C LYS A 139 -25.30 -3.99 -6.38
N ASP A 140 -24.68 -5.17 -6.44
CA ASP A 140 -23.93 -5.71 -5.29
C ASP A 140 -22.67 -4.88 -5.02
N LEU A 141 -21.98 -4.43 -6.08
CA LEU A 141 -20.81 -3.55 -5.97
C LEU A 141 -21.17 -2.16 -5.41
N GLU A 142 -22.32 -1.61 -5.77
CA GLU A 142 -22.86 -0.37 -5.21
C GLU A 142 -23.29 -0.54 -3.75
N GLN A 143 -23.92 -1.66 -3.40
CA GLN A 143 -24.32 -1.94 -2.02
C GLN A 143 -23.11 -2.20 -1.12
N ALA A 144 -22.06 -2.84 -1.64
CA ALA A 144 -20.79 -3.07 -0.97
C ALA A 144 -19.76 -1.97 -1.24
N TRP A 145 -20.21 -0.75 -1.58
CA TRP A 145 -19.33 0.35 -1.94
C TRP A 145 -18.25 0.58 -0.88
N MET A 146 -17.01 0.64 -1.34
CA MET A 146 -15.86 0.99 -0.51
C MET A 146 -14.98 1.97 -1.24
N PRO A 147 -14.45 3.01 -0.56
CA PRO A 147 -13.56 3.94 -1.20
C PRO A 147 -12.30 3.21 -1.67
N ALA A 148 -11.87 3.50 -2.91
CA ALA A 148 -10.66 2.92 -3.50
C ALA A 148 -9.39 3.22 -2.69
N THR A 149 -9.39 4.32 -1.92
CA THR A 149 -8.29 4.65 -1.00
C THR A 149 -8.73 4.71 0.45
N ASN A 150 -7.79 4.42 1.34
CA ASN A 150 -7.97 4.52 2.78
C ASN A 150 -7.76 5.96 3.31
N ASP A 151 -7.83 6.98 2.45
CA ASP A 151 -7.38 8.34 2.80
C ASP A 151 -8.25 8.99 3.86
N ASN A 152 -9.57 8.76 3.82
CA ASN A 152 -10.50 9.22 4.86
C ASN A 152 -10.15 8.64 6.24
N ASN A 153 -9.78 7.36 6.31
CA ASN A 153 -9.39 6.73 7.56
C ASN A 153 -8.00 7.19 8.02
N LYS A 154 -7.05 7.43 7.08
CA LYS A 154 -5.76 8.02 7.41
C LYS A 154 -5.92 9.43 7.98
N GLY A 155 -6.79 10.26 7.40
CA GLY A 155 -7.09 11.60 7.90
C GLY A 155 -7.65 11.58 9.32
N LYS A 156 -8.62 10.70 9.59
CA LYS A 156 -9.17 10.50 10.94
C LYS A 156 -8.13 9.99 11.94
N LEU A 157 -7.29 9.04 11.53
CA LEU A 157 -6.23 8.52 12.38
C LEU A 157 -5.20 9.61 12.72
N GLU A 158 -4.79 10.41 11.74
CA GLU A 158 -3.82 11.49 12.00
C GLU A 158 -4.42 12.58 12.89
N SER A 159 -5.69 12.94 12.69
CA SER A 159 -6.44 13.84 13.58
C SER A 159 -6.45 13.30 15.02
N TYR A 160 -6.75 12.02 15.19
CA TYR A 160 -6.68 11.36 16.50
C TYR A 160 -5.28 11.43 17.12
N ARG A 161 -4.21 11.19 16.35
CA ARG A 161 -2.83 11.24 16.85
C ARG A 161 -2.42 12.63 17.31
N VAL A 162 -2.86 13.68 16.61
CA VAL A 162 -2.64 15.06 17.02
C VAL A 162 -3.40 15.35 18.33
N ASP A 163 -4.68 14.99 18.40
CA ASP A 163 -5.52 15.22 19.57
C ASP A 163 -5.03 14.45 20.81
N ALA A 164 -4.62 13.18 20.65
CA ALA A 164 -4.07 12.37 21.73
C ALA A 164 -2.74 12.91 22.28
N ARG A 165 -1.93 13.58 21.45
CA ARG A 165 -0.70 14.27 21.91
C ARG A 165 -1.02 15.53 22.69
N ALA A 166 -2.00 16.31 22.24
CA ALA A 166 -2.44 17.52 22.93
C ALA A 166 -3.20 17.22 24.24
N HIS A 167 -3.95 16.11 24.26
CA HIS A 167 -4.82 15.72 25.36
C HIS A 167 -4.53 14.27 25.81
N PRO A 168 -3.39 14.00 26.47
CA PRO A 168 -2.95 12.62 26.78
C PRO A 168 -3.86 11.90 27.79
N ASN A 169 -4.61 12.65 28.60
CA ASN A 169 -5.58 12.11 29.55
C ASN A 169 -6.97 11.87 28.90
N GLN A 170 -7.16 12.31 27.65
CA GLN A 170 -8.42 12.13 26.96
C GLN A 170 -8.61 10.67 26.56
N SER A 171 -9.79 10.16 26.84
CA SER A 171 -10.14 8.80 26.45
C SER A 171 -10.51 8.70 24.97
N LEU A 172 -10.52 7.48 24.41
CA LEU A 172 -10.95 7.30 23.02
C LEU A 172 -12.44 7.60 22.88
N HIS A 173 -13.24 7.24 23.88
CA HIS A 173 -14.66 7.60 23.93
C HIS A 173 -14.87 9.12 23.89
N GLN A 174 -14.08 9.89 24.64
CA GLN A 174 -14.13 11.36 24.61
C GLN A 174 -13.71 11.93 23.25
N HIS A 175 -12.67 11.38 22.63
CA HIS A 175 -12.27 11.76 21.27
C HIS A 175 -13.40 11.52 20.26
N ASN A 176 -13.98 10.33 20.27
CA ASN A 176 -15.07 9.96 19.37
C ASN A 176 -16.31 10.82 19.60
N ALA A 177 -16.66 11.11 20.86
CA ALA A 177 -17.78 11.99 21.20
C ALA A 177 -17.56 13.42 20.67
N LYS A 178 -16.36 13.97 20.86
CA LYS A 178 -15.98 15.30 20.34
C LYS A 178 -16.05 15.34 18.81
N ALA A 179 -15.53 14.31 18.14
CA ALA A 179 -15.60 14.19 16.68
C ALA A 179 -17.05 14.11 16.17
N LEU A 180 -17.93 13.38 16.87
CA LEU A 180 -19.36 13.29 16.55
C LEU A 180 -20.07 14.64 16.73
N VAL A 181 -19.80 15.36 17.82
CA VAL A 181 -20.37 16.70 18.07
C VAL A 181 -20.01 17.67 16.95
N MET A 182 -18.75 17.65 16.49
CA MET A 182 -18.30 18.50 15.38
C MET A 182 -18.93 18.09 14.05
N HIS A 183 -19.02 16.78 13.78
CA HIS A 183 -19.57 16.27 12.53
C HIS A 183 -21.07 16.54 12.37
N ASN A 184 -21.84 16.41 13.46
CA ASN A 184 -23.29 16.53 13.45
C ASN A 184 -23.78 17.95 13.78
N ASP A 185 -22.86 18.92 13.90
CA ASP A 185 -23.15 20.28 14.39
C ASP A 185 -24.01 20.28 15.67
N THR A 186 -23.73 19.33 16.57
CA THR A 186 -24.53 19.13 17.77
C THR A 186 -24.46 20.36 18.69
N LYS A 187 -23.42 21.19 18.55
CA LYS A 187 -23.29 22.45 19.29
C LYS A 187 -24.42 23.43 18.93
N ALA A 188 -24.72 23.63 17.65
CA ALA A 188 -25.82 24.50 17.24
C ALA A 188 -27.18 23.97 17.72
N PHE A 189 -27.36 22.65 17.71
CA PHE A 189 -28.55 22.02 18.27
C PHE A 189 -28.70 22.24 19.78
N ILE A 190 -27.61 22.07 20.55
CA ILE A 190 -27.58 22.34 21.99
C ILE A 190 -27.92 23.81 22.25
N GLU A 191 -27.28 24.75 21.55
CA GLU A 191 -27.55 26.19 21.74
C GLU A 191 -29.01 26.59 21.46
N LEU A 192 -29.73 25.84 20.62
CA LEU A 192 -31.12 26.10 20.26
C LEU A 192 -32.15 25.46 21.22
N VAL A 193 -31.84 24.29 21.78
CA VAL A 193 -32.85 23.41 22.42
C VAL A 193 -32.54 23.08 23.88
N TYR A 194 -31.29 23.21 24.34
CA TYR A 194 -30.91 22.80 25.71
C TYR A 194 -31.30 23.84 26.76
N TRP A 195 -32.01 23.40 27.80
CA TRP A 195 -32.32 24.19 28.99
C TRP A 195 -31.51 23.72 30.21
N GLU A 196 -31.64 24.43 31.33
CA GLU A 196 -30.88 24.19 32.56
C GLU A 196 -31.12 22.79 33.16
N GLU A 197 -32.34 22.24 32.98
CA GLU A 197 -32.70 20.89 33.41
C GLU A 197 -32.00 19.80 32.55
N ASP A 198 -31.83 20.04 31.25
CA ASP A 198 -31.11 19.14 30.34
C ASP A 198 -29.60 19.10 30.65
N PHE A 199 -29.05 20.21 31.15
CA PHE A 199 -27.66 20.27 31.62
C PHE A 199 -27.42 19.35 32.82
N MET A 200 -28.34 19.37 33.80
CA MET A 200 -28.26 18.49 34.98
C MET A 200 -28.39 17.01 34.59
N ASN A 201 -29.33 16.69 33.69
CA ASN A 201 -29.48 15.34 33.14
C ASN A 201 -28.23 14.89 32.38
N GLY A 202 -27.61 15.78 31.60
CA GLY A 202 -26.36 15.52 30.89
C GLY A 202 -25.18 15.27 31.83
N CYS A 203 -25.07 16.02 32.93
CA CYS A 203 -24.05 15.81 33.95
C CYS A 203 -24.21 14.46 34.64
N GLN A 204 -25.44 14.07 34.98
CA GLN A 204 -25.74 12.76 35.56
C GLN A 204 -25.39 11.64 34.59
N ALA A 205 -25.78 11.74 33.31
CA ALA A 205 -25.45 10.76 32.28
C ALA A 205 -23.93 10.63 32.07
N ALA A 206 -23.18 11.74 32.13
CA ALA A 206 -21.72 11.71 32.04
C ALA A 206 -21.09 10.97 33.23
N GLN A 207 -21.57 11.21 34.45
CA GLN A 207 -21.11 10.50 35.65
C GLN A 207 -21.41 8.99 35.58
N GLU A 208 -22.60 8.61 35.11
CA GLU A 208 -22.98 7.21 34.91
C GLU A 208 -22.07 6.53 33.86
N MET A 209 -21.77 7.23 32.76
CA MET A 209 -20.83 6.73 31.75
C MET A 209 -19.41 6.59 32.28
N ASP A 210 -18.89 7.53 33.05
CA ASP A 210 -17.55 7.40 33.65
C ASP A 210 -17.50 6.27 34.69
N ALA A 211 -18.56 6.11 35.49
CA ALA A 211 -18.70 5.02 36.46
C ALA A 211 -18.82 3.63 35.82
N SER A 212 -19.30 3.55 34.58
CA SER A 212 -19.48 2.28 33.85
C SER A 212 -18.15 1.56 33.53
N GLY A 213 -17.01 2.25 33.62
CA GLY A 213 -15.69 1.66 33.41
C GLY A 213 -15.43 1.18 31.97
N LEU A 214 -16.15 1.71 30.99
CA LEU A 214 -16.02 1.35 29.56
C LEU A 214 -14.59 1.43 29.05
N GLU A 215 -13.85 2.48 29.42
CA GLU A 215 -12.44 2.63 29.01
C GLU A 215 -11.51 1.61 29.68
N ARG A 216 -11.79 1.23 30.93
CA ARG A 216 -11.04 0.17 31.60
C ARG A 216 -11.25 -1.16 30.86
N LYS A 217 -12.51 -1.50 30.57
CA LYS A 217 -12.86 -2.70 29.81
C LYS A 217 -12.21 -2.70 28.42
N ARG A 218 -12.29 -1.59 27.68
CA ARG A 218 -11.63 -1.43 26.38
C ARG A 218 -10.12 -1.67 26.48
N LYS A 219 -9.44 -1.09 27.46
CA LYS A 219 -7.99 -1.29 27.66
C LYS A 219 -7.66 -2.75 27.96
N GLU A 220 -8.47 -3.41 28.78
CA GLU A 220 -8.35 -4.84 29.06
C GLU A 220 -8.52 -5.67 27.78
N ASP A 221 -9.54 -5.39 26.98
CA ASP A 221 -9.79 -6.07 25.70
C ASP A 221 -8.64 -5.88 24.71
N VAL A 222 -8.06 -4.67 24.63
CA VAL A 222 -6.88 -4.39 23.80
C VAL A 222 -5.68 -5.23 24.26
N VAL A 223 -5.40 -5.27 25.56
CA VAL A 223 -4.30 -6.07 26.12
C VAL A 223 -4.50 -7.55 25.85
N GLN A 224 -5.72 -8.07 26.02
CA GLN A 224 -6.04 -9.47 25.72
C GLN A 224 -5.91 -9.77 24.23
N GLY A 225 -6.37 -8.87 23.37
CA GLY A 225 -6.20 -8.98 21.92
C GLY A 225 -4.74 -9.02 21.51
N GLN A 226 -3.90 -8.15 22.09
CA GLN A 226 -2.46 -8.15 21.85
C GLN A 226 -1.79 -9.45 22.29
N LYS A 227 -2.14 -9.99 23.46
CA LYS A 227 -1.65 -11.30 23.92
C LYS A 227 -2.01 -12.40 22.93
N ARG A 228 -3.28 -12.48 22.50
CA ARG A 228 -3.73 -13.46 21.50
C ARG A 228 -2.98 -13.33 20.17
N ALA A 229 -2.73 -12.10 19.72
CA ALA A 229 -1.98 -11.84 18.49
C ALA A 229 -0.52 -12.30 18.60
N VAL A 230 0.13 -12.05 19.73
CA VAL A 230 1.49 -12.55 20.02
C VAL A 230 1.51 -14.08 20.00
N ASP A 231 0.57 -14.73 20.68
CA ASP A 231 0.48 -16.19 20.71
C ASP A 231 0.27 -16.79 19.31
N LEU A 232 -0.60 -16.17 18.50
CA LEU A 232 -0.84 -16.59 17.11
C LEU A 232 0.42 -16.41 16.25
N ASN A 233 1.13 -15.29 16.42
CA ASN A 233 2.36 -15.02 15.68
C ASN A 233 3.47 -15.99 16.08
N CYS A 234 3.61 -16.31 17.36
CA CYS A 234 4.54 -17.35 17.85
C CYS A 234 4.22 -18.72 17.22
N LYS A 235 2.93 -19.11 17.16
CA LYS A 235 2.50 -20.35 16.50
C LYS A 235 2.82 -20.34 15.01
N LYS A 236 2.50 -19.26 14.29
CA LYS A 236 2.82 -19.10 12.86
C LYS A 236 4.33 -19.12 12.60
N ALA A 237 5.14 -18.51 13.45
CA ALA A 237 6.59 -18.51 13.34
C ALA A 237 7.17 -19.91 13.57
N ALA A 238 6.67 -20.65 14.57
CA ALA A 238 7.06 -22.04 14.81
C ALA A 238 6.71 -22.93 13.61
N GLU A 239 5.53 -22.75 13.03
CA GLU A 239 5.09 -23.50 11.85
C GLU A 239 5.94 -23.18 10.61
N LYS A 240 6.21 -21.89 10.34
CA LYS A 240 7.14 -21.50 9.27
C LYS A 240 8.53 -22.09 9.46
N LYS A 241 9.02 -22.15 10.72
CA LYS A 241 10.31 -22.78 11.04
C LYS A 241 10.28 -24.29 10.77
N ARG A 242 9.21 -24.99 11.14
CA ARG A 242 9.03 -26.42 10.83
C ARG A 242 9.01 -26.69 9.33
N GLN A 243 8.25 -25.89 8.58
CA GLN A 243 8.18 -26.01 7.12
C GLN A 243 9.53 -25.71 6.45
N LYS A 244 10.28 -24.73 6.96
CA LYS A 244 11.64 -24.46 6.48
C LYS A 244 12.56 -25.63 6.76
N ASN A 245 12.59 -26.15 7.99
CA ASN A 245 13.41 -27.30 8.34
C ASN A 245 13.08 -28.53 7.49
N ALA A 246 11.79 -28.82 7.27
CA ALA A 246 11.37 -29.93 6.42
C ALA A 246 11.79 -29.75 4.95
N LYS A 247 11.75 -28.52 4.42
CA LYS A 247 12.28 -28.20 3.09
C LYS A 247 13.80 -28.36 3.03
N ASP A 248 14.52 -27.88 4.04
CA ASP A 248 15.98 -27.99 4.12
C ASP A 248 16.41 -29.47 4.22
N GLU A 249 15.71 -30.29 5.01
CA GLU A 249 15.89 -31.75 5.08
C GLU A 249 15.62 -32.44 3.74
N HIS A 250 14.53 -32.08 3.06
CA HIS A 250 14.20 -32.63 1.74
C HIS A 250 15.27 -32.28 0.68
N ILE A 251 15.78 -31.04 0.71
CA ILE A 251 16.88 -30.60 -0.18
C ILE A 251 18.16 -31.40 0.11
N LEU A 252 18.50 -31.60 1.38
CA LEU A 252 19.63 -32.42 1.80
C LEU A 252 19.49 -33.88 1.33
N GLU A 253 18.29 -34.45 1.45
CA GLU A 253 18.02 -35.82 0.99
C GLU A 253 18.22 -35.94 -0.52
N ILE A 254 17.66 -35.02 -1.31
CA ILE A 254 17.84 -34.97 -2.77
C ILE A 254 19.33 -34.83 -3.13
N GLY A 255 20.04 -33.89 -2.50
CA GLY A 255 21.46 -33.67 -2.75
C GLY A 255 22.30 -34.92 -2.45
N SER A 256 22.00 -35.62 -1.36
CA SER A 256 22.71 -36.86 -0.98
C SER A 256 22.51 -38.00 -2.00
N ARG A 257 21.30 -38.14 -2.56
CA ARG A 257 21.00 -39.14 -3.60
C ARG A 257 21.74 -38.82 -4.91
N LEU A 258 21.77 -37.54 -5.30
CA LEU A 258 22.51 -37.09 -6.48
C LEU A 258 24.02 -37.34 -6.36
N CYS A 259 24.62 -37.02 -5.21
CA CYS A 259 26.05 -37.28 -4.98
C CYS A 259 26.40 -38.78 -5.04
N ARG A 260 25.56 -39.66 -4.49
CA ARG A 260 25.78 -41.12 -4.60
C ARG A 260 25.70 -41.60 -6.04
N SER A 261 24.71 -41.14 -6.81
CA SER A 261 24.61 -41.50 -8.23
C SER A 261 25.81 -41.03 -9.06
N LEU A 262 26.42 -39.89 -8.73
CA LEU A 262 27.63 -39.41 -9.41
C LEU A 262 28.86 -40.28 -9.07
N GLN A 263 29.02 -40.66 -7.80
CA GLN A 263 30.11 -41.55 -7.38
C GLN A 263 29.98 -42.97 -7.99
N GLU A 264 28.76 -43.47 -8.15
CA GLU A 264 28.50 -44.75 -8.82
C GLU A 264 28.84 -44.69 -10.33
N VAL A 265 28.64 -43.54 -10.99
CA VAL A 265 29.02 -43.34 -12.40
C VAL A 265 30.54 -43.16 -12.56
N GLU A 266 31.20 -42.47 -11.62
CA GLU A 266 32.67 -42.35 -11.62
C GLU A 266 33.38 -43.68 -11.32
N ALA A 267 32.76 -44.59 -10.56
CA ALA A 267 33.31 -45.93 -10.29
C ALA A 267 33.14 -46.93 -11.46
N LEU A 268 32.36 -46.56 -12.49
CA LEU A 268 32.12 -47.36 -13.69
C LEU A 268 32.93 -46.88 -14.93
N CYS A 269 33.72 -45.81 -14.77
CA CYS A 269 34.69 -45.33 -15.77
C CYS A 269 36.12 -45.75 -15.39
#